data_AF-A0A6M0H446-F1
#
_entry.id   AF-A0A6M0H446-F1
#
_cell.length_a   1.000
_cell.length_b   1.000
_cell.length_c   1.000
_cell.angle_alpha   90.00
_cell.angle_beta   90.00
_cell.angle_gamma   90.00
#
_symmetry.space_group_name_H-M   'P 1'
#
loop_
_entity.id
_entity.type
_entity.pdbx_description
1 polymer ?
#
loop_
_entity_poly.entity_id
_entity_poly.type
_entity_poly.pdbx_seq_one_letter_code
_entity_poly.pdbx_strand_id
1 'polypeptide(L)' 'MYEYKVFKWRFDLNSAEDLEKTLNDYGKKGWKVFNIISNIKGNGGVLFASVDGNEATIILEKSN' A
#
# COMPACT_ATOMS: atom_id res chain seq x y z
N MET A 1 15.92 10.85 -14.79
CA MET A 1 16.01 9.43 -14.37
C MET A 1 14.96 9.23 -13.28
N TYR A 2 14.26 8.10 -13.26
CA TYR A 2 13.19 7.86 -12.26
C TYR A 2 13.74 7.06 -11.07
N GLU A 3 13.38 7.49 -9.87
CA GLU A 3 13.59 6.74 -8.64
C GLU A 3 12.29 6.06 -8.20
N TYR A 4 12.38 4.83 -7.69
CA TYR A 4 11.22 4.08 -7.21
C TYR A 4 11.38 3.67 -5.74
N LYS A 5 10.29 3.72 -4.99
CA LYS A 5 10.19 3.18 -3.63
C LYS A 5 9.00 2.25 -3.52
N VAL A 6 9.18 1.14 -2.83
CA VAL A 6 8.12 0.15 -2.60
C VAL A 6 7.93 0.00 -1.11
N PHE A 7 6.69 0.05 -0.64
CA PHE A 7 6.37 -0.31 0.74
C PHE A 7 5.04 -1.06 0.81
N LYS A 8 4.90 -1.88 1.86
CA LYS A 8 3.72 -2.69 2.10
C LYS A 8 2.83 -2.02 3.13
N TRP A 9 1.54 -2.02 2.85
CA TRP A 9 0.50 -1.49 3.72
C TRP A 9 -0.40 -2.63 4.17
N ARG A 10 -0.60 -2.80 5.48
CA ARG A 10 -1.54 -3.78 6.04
C ARG A 10 -2.82 -3.06 6.45
N PHE A 11 -3.91 -3.37 5.76
CA PHE A 11 -5.23 -2.77 6.02
C PHE A 11 -5.85 -3.23 7.34
N ASP A 12 -5.42 -4.40 7.82
CA ASP A 12 -5.84 -4.99 9.09
C ASP A 12 -5.15 -4.36 10.32
N LEU A 13 -3.99 -3.75 10.12
CA LEU A 13 -3.18 -3.19 11.22
C LEU A 13 -3.11 -1.66 11.24
N ASN A 14 -3.46 -1.00 10.13
CA ASN A 14 -3.26 0.43 9.99
C ASN A 14 -4.50 1.12 9.40
N SER A 15 -4.79 2.33 9.88
CA SER A 15 -5.97 3.09 9.46
C SER A 15 -5.79 3.74 8.09
N ALA A 16 -6.88 4.03 7.39
CA ALA A 16 -6.81 4.77 6.13
C ALA A 16 -6.17 6.17 6.32
N GLU A 17 -6.38 6.79 7.49
CA GLU A 17 -5.79 8.09 7.83
C GLU A 17 -4.25 8.02 7.95
N ASP A 18 -3.72 6.95 8.54
CA ASP A 18 -2.26 6.75 8.61
C ASP A 18 -1.64 6.56 7.22
N LEU A 19 -2.37 5.89 6.32
CA LEU A 19 -1.94 5.74 4.93
C LEU A 19 -1.91 7.09 4.23
N GLU A 20 -2.98 7.87 4.36
CA GLU A 20 -3.09 9.21 3.78
C GLU A 20 -1.95 10.11 4.26
N LYS A 21 -1.70 10.15 5.58
CA LYS A 21 -0.61 10.93 6.16
C LYS A 21 0.75 10.51 5.61
N THR A 22 1.00 9.22 5.53
CA THR A 22 2.25 8.66 4.99
C THR A 22 2.44 9.05 3.53
N LEU A 23 1.42 8.89 2.70
CA LEU A 23 1.47 9.25 1.28
C LEU A 23 1.65 10.77 1.09
N ASN A 24 0.99 11.59 1.91
CA ASN A 24 1.16 13.04 1.90
C ASN A 24 2.57 13.47 2.27
N ASP A 25 3.21 12.84 3.26
CA ASP A 25 4.60 13.11 3.63
C ASP A 25 5.60 12.71 2.53
N TYR A 26 5.30 11.65 1.77
CA TYR A 26 6.04 11.31 0.56
C TYR A 26 5.79 12.33 -0.56
N GLY A 27 4.54 12.77 -0.75
CA GLY A 27 4.14 13.81 -1.69
C GLY A 27 4.92 15.11 -1.49
N LYS A 28 5.06 15.58 -0.24
CA LYS A 28 5.89 16.75 0.11
C LYS A 28 7.36 16.62 -0.30
N LYS A 29 7.87 15.39 -0.39
CA LYS A 29 9.25 15.08 -0.81
C LYS A 29 9.40 14.87 -2.33
N GLY A 30 8.31 15.08 -3.08
CA GLY A 30 8.25 14.95 -4.54
C GLY A 30 7.97 13.54 -5.05
N TRP A 31 7.60 12.61 -4.16
CA TRP A 31 7.19 11.26 -4.57
C TRP A 31 5.72 11.25 -5.00
N LYS A 32 5.40 10.43 -5.99
CA LYS A 32 4.05 10.23 -6.52
C LYS A 32 3.71 8.75 -6.49
N VAL A 33 2.45 8.42 -6.29
CA VAL A 33 2.00 7.03 -6.42
C VAL A 33 2.06 6.63 -7.89
N PHE A 34 2.88 5.63 -8.18
CA PHE A 34 3.01 5.02 -9.50
C PHE A 34 2.04 3.85 -9.67
N ASN A 35 1.95 2.98 -8.66
CA ASN A 35 1.05 1.82 -8.70
C ASN A 35 0.66 1.35 -7.29
N ILE A 36 -0.51 0.72 -7.17
CA ILE A 36 -0.98 0.06 -5.96
C ILE A 36 -1.45 -1.34 -6.34
N ILE A 37 -0.83 -2.36 -5.75
CA ILE A 37 -1.17 -3.76 -5.98
C ILE A 37 -1.79 -4.28 -4.70
N SER A 38 -3.12 -4.43 -4.69
CA SER A 38 -3.83 -5.03 -3.56
C SER A 38 -3.71 -6.54 -3.60
N ASN A 39 -3.34 -7.14 -2.48
CA ASN A 39 -3.36 -8.57 -2.26
C ASN A 39 -4.46 -8.85 -1.25
N ILE A 40 -5.69 -8.93 -1.74
CA ILE A 40 -6.87 -9.25 -0.94
C ILE A 40 -7.08 -10.76 -1.10
N LYS A 41 -6.79 -11.53 -0.05
CA LYS A 41 -7.10 -12.97 -0.05
C LYS A 41 -8.61 -13.17 0.13
N GLY A 42 -9.37 -12.98 -0.94
CA GLY A 42 -10.77 -13.36 -1.03
C GLY A 42 -10.89 -14.85 -1.35
N ASN A 43 -11.17 -15.68 -0.34
CA ASN A 43 -11.45 -17.10 -0.54
C ASN A 43 -12.86 -17.28 -1.12
N GLY A 44 -12.95 -17.74 -2.37
CA GLY A 44 -14.15 -18.38 -2.87
C GLY A 44 -14.29 -19.75 -2.21
N GLY A 45 -14.99 -19.81 -1.08
CA GLY A 45 -15.40 -21.07 -0.46
C GLY A 45 -15.12 -21.15 1.03
N VAL A 46 -16.20 -20.98 1.82
CA VAL A 46 -16.47 -21.70 3.06
C VAL A 46 -15.40 -21.65 4.18
N LEU A 47 -15.72 -20.88 5.23
CA LEU A 47 -15.36 -21.11 6.64
C LEU A 47 -13.84 -21.16 6.97
N PHE A 48 -13.37 -20.07 7.58
CA PHE A 48 -12.14 -19.94 8.41
C PHE A 48 -10.79 -20.21 7.73
N ALA A 49 -10.11 -19.14 7.29
CA ALA A 49 -8.64 -19.10 7.26
C ALA A 49 -8.11 -17.64 7.31
N SER A 50 -7.68 -17.24 8.51
CA SER A 50 -6.69 -16.22 8.86
C SER A 50 -6.84 -14.78 8.32
N VAL A 51 -7.09 -13.88 9.26
CA VAL A 51 -7.12 -12.40 9.16
C VAL A 51 -5.77 -11.75 8.77
N ASP A 52 -4.80 -12.55 8.33
CA ASP A 52 -3.40 -12.16 8.08
C ASP A 52 -3.12 -11.66 6.64
N GLY A 53 -4.15 -11.38 5.85
CA GLY A 53 -4.04 -11.42 4.38
C GLY A 53 -4.52 -10.21 3.60
N ASN A 54 -4.85 -9.08 4.24
CA ASN A 54 -5.28 -7.87 3.54
C ASN A 54 -4.15 -6.85 3.51
N GLU A 55 -3.24 -7.00 2.55
CA GLU A 55 -2.13 -6.08 2.32
C GLU A 55 -2.22 -5.41 0.94
N ALA A 56 -1.62 -4.23 0.79
CA ALA A 56 -1.34 -3.62 -0.50
C ALA A 56 0.15 -3.29 -0.61
N THR A 57 0.71 -3.52 -1.79
CA THR A 57 2.04 -3.02 -2.14
C THR A 57 1.88 -1.70 -2.87
N ILE A 58 2.44 -0.63 -2.32
CA ILE A 58 2.39 0.71 -2.90
C ILE A 58 3.76 1.04 -3.48
N ILE A 59 3.76 1.38 -4.76
CA ILE A 59 4.93 1.79 -5.51
C ILE A 59 4.86 3.30 -5.71
N LEU A 60 5.87 4.00 -5.22
CA LEU A 60 6.08 5.42 -5.41
C LEU A 60 7.17 5.65 -6.45
N GLU A 61 7.02 6.70 -7.26
CA GLU A 61 8.04 7.19 -8.16
C GLU A 61 8.42 8.64 -7.84
N LYS A 62 9.65 9.02 -8.18
CA LYS A 62 10.10 10.40 -8.18
C LYS A 62 10.94 10.66 -9.43
N SER A 63 10.60 11.73 -10.13
CA SER A 63 11.44 12.24 -11.21
C SER A 63 12.58 13.07 -10.62
N ASN A 64 13.81 12.80 -11.04
CA ASN A 64 14.94 13.72 -10.87
C ASN A 64 14.79 14.93 -11.79
#